data_AF-A0AAU0VYF1-F1
#
_entry.id   AF-A0AAU0VYF1-F1
#
_cell.length_a   1.000
_cell.length_b   1.000
_cell.length_c   1.000
_cell.angle_alpha   90.00
_cell.angle_beta   90.00
_cell.angle_gamma   90.00
#
_symmetry.space_group_name_H-M   'P 1'
#
loop_
_entity.id
_entity.type
_entity.pdbx_description
1 polymer ?
#
loop_
_entity_poly.entity_id
_entity_poly.type
_entity_poly.pdbx_seq_one_letter_code
_entity_poly.pdbx_strand_id
1 'polypeptide(L)'
;MPEEIQATEKVGSVSANRYAEIVAELRKLVETSSRIQFTIGDYALEVEPMREHGGSAPTDELFTVKDSLFRLAEDIGLSYSTVKTARWTASRWPEDRRVSGVSFTVHNILAGIADDEERWATILTPPEGRSRWTPDDAKRRTGRQVVKPVTPQEKVSAIHTLAQDEEVAAQVTGDLLRRPAVVAQVKDEDKVRVVEELTREEKVAAAVAPDFLRRPEVVARVAKADKVKVVEELTRDDHVAAEVTTGLLRRPDVAFRAMSDDTARHQVNHAQVERGRQAREHFEETSPVAPAIRNIDRSVEFLDLVTACHAFVAAAGRVVPGMRDRQLGDDERVIVHENVARVRATLDWIETAVDTGKVDVDGELARLLQGE
;
A
#
# COMPACT_ATOMS: atom_id res chain seq x y z
N MET A 1 14.31 -23.95 59.41
CA MET A 1 13.05 -24.60 59.02
C MET A 1 13.19 -25.08 57.59
N PRO A 2 13.25 -26.39 57.30
CA PRO A 2 13.27 -26.87 55.93
C PRO A 2 11.86 -27.35 55.54
N GLU A 3 11.10 -26.47 54.89
CA GLU A 3 9.80 -26.81 54.26
C GLU A 3 9.92 -27.06 52.75
N GLU A 4 11.12 -27.31 52.23
CA GLU A 4 11.37 -27.33 50.78
C GLU A 4 11.68 -28.71 50.17
N ILE A 5 11.26 -29.82 50.79
CA ILE A 5 11.47 -31.18 50.21
C ILE A 5 10.16 -32.00 50.03
N GLN A 6 8.98 -31.53 50.46
CA GLN A 6 7.74 -32.34 50.35
C GLN A 6 6.89 -32.10 49.08
N ALA A 7 7.26 -31.18 48.19
CA ALA A 7 6.41 -30.79 47.06
C ALA A 7 6.45 -31.78 45.86
N THR A 8 7.37 -32.75 45.84
CA THR A 8 7.55 -33.69 44.71
C THR A 8 6.76 -34.99 44.82
N GLU A 9 6.11 -35.26 45.96
CA GLU A 9 5.41 -36.55 46.20
C GLU A 9 3.88 -36.49 46.04
N LYS A 10 3.28 -35.34 45.72
CA LYS A 10 1.82 -35.22 45.58
C LYS A 10 1.38 -34.96 44.14
N VAL A 11 0.34 -35.66 43.71
CA VAL A 11 -0.38 -35.41 42.46
C VAL A 11 -1.73 -34.81 42.83
N GLY A 12 -1.86 -33.48 42.68
CA GLY A 12 -3.00 -32.74 43.22
C GLY A 12 -3.08 -32.90 44.74
N SER A 13 -4.22 -33.38 45.24
CA SER A 13 -4.47 -33.53 46.69
C SER A 13 -4.02 -34.88 47.27
N VAL A 14 -3.52 -35.82 46.47
CA VAL A 14 -3.14 -37.18 46.92
C VAL A 14 -1.64 -37.42 46.76
N SER A 15 -1.08 -38.36 47.54
CA SER A 15 0.31 -38.80 47.36
C SER A 15 0.49 -39.58 46.05
N ALA A 16 1.71 -39.68 45.54
CA ALA A 16 2.06 -40.40 44.32
C ALA A 16 1.68 -41.90 44.40
N ASN A 17 1.92 -42.53 45.56
CA ASN A 17 1.51 -43.92 45.81
C ASN A 17 -0.01 -44.07 45.74
N ARG A 18 -0.76 -43.17 46.41
CA ARG A 18 -2.23 -43.20 46.36
C ARG A 18 -2.75 -42.92 44.95
N TYR A 19 -2.11 -42.02 44.21
CA TYR A 19 -2.45 -41.77 42.82
C TYR A 19 -2.25 -43.02 41.95
N ALA A 20 -1.16 -43.77 42.15
CA ALA A 20 -0.92 -45.03 41.43
C ALA A 20 -1.99 -46.09 41.71
N GLU A 21 -2.43 -46.23 42.98
CA GLU A 21 -3.54 -47.09 43.37
C GLU A 21 -4.85 -46.68 42.68
N ILE A 22 -5.20 -45.39 42.76
CA ILE A 22 -6.40 -44.83 42.11
C ILE A 22 -6.36 -45.10 40.60
N VAL A 23 -5.22 -44.88 39.95
CA VAL A 23 -5.05 -45.16 38.51
C VAL A 23 -5.27 -46.64 38.20
N ALA A 24 -4.77 -47.56 39.04
CA ALA A 24 -4.97 -48.99 38.85
C ALA A 24 -6.45 -49.39 38.98
N GLU A 25 -7.17 -48.84 39.95
CA GLU A 25 -8.62 -49.05 40.13
C GLU A 25 -9.42 -48.46 38.96
N LEU A 26 -9.18 -47.19 38.62
CA LEU A 26 -9.86 -46.51 37.51
C LEU A 26 -9.63 -47.22 36.18
N ARG A 27 -8.45 -47.84 35.96
CA ARG A 27 -8.19 -48.64 34.75
C ARG A 27 -9.13 -49.84 34.62
N LYS A 28 -9.43 -50.54 35.72
CA LYS A 28 -10.40 -51.65 35.71
C LYS A 28 -11.81 -51.17 35.38
N LEU A 29 -12.19 -50.00 35.91
CA LEU A 29 -13.47 -49.36 35.59
C LEU A 29 -13.53 -48.92 34.13
N VAL A 30 -12.45 -48.35 33.59
CA VAL A 30 -12.34 -47.95 32.17
C VAL A 30 -12.42 -49.17 31.25
N GLU A 31 -11.81 -50.31 31.61
CA GLU A 31 -11.94 -51.56 30.85
C GLU A 31 -13.39 -52.05 30.82
N THR A 32 -14.05 -52.05 31.98
CA THR A 32 -15.48 -52.39 32.08
C THR A 32 -16.34 -51.44 31.24
N SER A 33 -16.10 -50.14 31.35
CA SER A 33 -16.78 -49.12 30.55
C SER A 33 -16.54 -49.30 29.05
N SER A 34 -15.32 -49.66 28.64
CA SER A 34 -14.99 -49.89 27.24
C SER A 34 -15.74 -51.09 26.68
N ARG A 35 -15.84 -52.18 27.47
CA ARG A 35 -16.65 -53.35 27.11
C ARG A 35 -18.13 -52.97 26.95
N ILE A 36 -18.70 -52.20 27.88
CA ILE A 36 -20.09 -51.72 27.78
C ILE A 36 -20.30 -50.94 26.47
N GLN A 37 -19.39 -50.02 26.14
CA GLN A 37 -19.48 -49.22 24.92
C GLN A 37 -19.38 -50.05 23.65
N PHE A 38 -18.50 -51.06 23.62
CA PHE A 38 -18.43 -52.00 22.51
C PHE A 38 -19.71 -52.84 22.39
N THR A 39 -20.24 -53.38 23.49
CA THR A 39 -21.48 -54.14 23.49
C THR A 39 -22.67 -53.33 22.99
N ILE A 40 -22.79 -52.05 23.40
CA ILE A 40 -23.80 -51.14 22.84
C ILE A 40 -23.60 -50.98 21.33
N GLY A 41 -22.35 -50.82 20.88
CA GLY A 41 -22.02 -50.71 19.47
C GLY A 41 -22.36 -51.97 18.67
N ASP A 42 -22.12 -53.16 19.24
CA ASP A 42 -22.43 -54.45 18.63
C ASP A 42 -23.94 -54.62 18.46
N TYR A 43 -24.74 -54.37 19.50
CA TYR A 43 -26.20 -54.39 19.38
C TYR A 43 -26.72 -53.32 18.42
N ALA A 44 -26.10 -52.14 18.39
CA ALA A 44 -26.46 -51.11 17.41
C ALA A 44 -26.12 -51.51 15.96
N LEU A 45 -25.10 -52.35 15.74
CA LEU A 45 -24.80 -52.94 14.43
C LEU A 45 -25.76 -54.08 14.06
N GLU A 46 -26.22 -54.85 15.04
CA GLU A 46 -27.26 -55.87 14.85
C GLU A 46 -28.60 -55.23 14.46
N VAL A 47 -28.98 -54.13 15.13
CA VAL A 47 -30.19 -53.36 14.80
C VAL A 47 -30.08 -52.68 13.44
N GLU A 48 -28.93 -52.09 13.12
CA GLU A 48 -28.71 -51.38 11.86
C GLU A 48 -27.26 -51.58 11.37
N PRO A 49 -27.01 -52.48 10.41
CA PRO A 49 -25.67 -52.72 9.86
C PRO A 49 -25.09 -51.50 9.13
N MET A 50 -23.75 -51.40 9.05
CA MET A 50 -23.11 -50.30 8.31
C MET A 50 -23.46 -50.39 6.82
N ARG A 51 -23.97 -49.29 6.26
CA ARG A 51 -24.31 -49.18 4.82
C ARG A 51 -23.12 -48.63 4.03
N GLU A 52 -23.00 -49.00 2.76
CA GLU A 52 -22.00 -48.43 1.85
C GLU A 52 -22.20 -46.91 1.70
N HIS A 53 -21.09 -46.16 1.69
CA HIS A 53 -21.13 -44.71 1.57
C HIS A 53 -21.71 -44.30 0.20
N GLY A 54 -22.84 -43.59 0.20
CA GLY A 54 -23.44 -42.99 -1.01
C GLY A 54 -24.55 -43.81 -1.68
N GLY A 55 -25.00 -44.92 -1.09
CA GLY A 55 -26.17 -45.65 -1.57
C GLY A 55 -27.48 -44.95 -1.17
N SER A 56 -28.38 -44.71 -2.13
CA SER A 56 -29.77 -44.34 -1.83
C SER A 56 -30.42 -45.46 -1.00
N ALA A 57 -31.11 -45.09 0.08
CA ALA A 57 -31.92 -46.05 0.81
C ALA A 57 -32.96 -46.67 -0.14
N PRO A 58 -33.21 -47.99 -0.09
CA PRO A 58 -34.32 -48.60 -0.81
C PRO A 58 -35.61 -47.87 -0.45
N THR A 59 -36.42 -47.51 -1.46
CA THR A 59 -37.66 -46.73 -1.29
C THR A 59 -38.72 -47.41 -0.41
N ASP A 60 -38.54 -48.69 -0.07
CA ASP A 60 -39.45 -49.51 0.75
C ASP A 60 -39.02 -49.64 2.23
N GLU A 61 -37.95 -48.97 2.69
CA GLU A 61 -37.57 -49.00 4.10
C GLU A 61 -38.41 -48.05 4.97
N LEU A 62 -39.16 -48.63 5.92
CA LEU A 62 -40.02 -47.90 6.86
C LEU A 62 -39.27 -47.00 7.86
N PHE A 63 -37.96 -47.20 8.04
CA PHE A 63 -37.12 -46.44 8.99
C PHE A 63 -35.80 -46.06 8.34
N THR A 64 -35.37 -44.81 8.54
CA THR A 64 -33.99 -44.43 8.20
C THR A 64 -33.01 -44.95 9.26
N VAL A 65 -31.73 -45.11 8.90
CA VAL A 65 -30.63 -45.40 9.86
C VAL A 65 -30.68 -44.48 11.08
N LYS A 66 -31.05 -43.21 10.89
CA LYS A 66 -31.14 -42.25 11.97
C LYS A 66 -32.30 -42.57 12.90
N ASP A 67 -33.47 -42.90 12.37
CA ASP A 67 -34.68 -43.18 13.17
C ASP A 67 -34.52 -44.44 14.02
N SER A 68 -34.01 -45.54 13.43
CA SER A 68 -33.75 -46.80 14.15
C SER A 68 -32.80 -46.60 15.33
N LEU A 69 -31.70 -45.86 15.10
CA LEU A 69 -30.71 -45.60 16.15
C LEU A 69 -31.19 -44.56 17.17
N PHE A 70 -32.03 -43.61 16.77
CA PHE A 70 -32.63 -42.65 17.70
C PHE A 70 -33.56 -43.37 18.67
N ARG A 71 -34.43 -44.24 18.16
CA ARG A 71 -35.30 -45.08 18.98
C ARG A 71 -34.51 -45.98 19.93
N LEU A 72 -33.49 -46.68 19.42
CA LEU A 72 -32.61 -47.50 20.27
C LEU A 72 -31.97 -46.66 21.38
N ALA A 73 -31.50 -45.46 21.06
CA ALA A 73 -30.87 -44.57 22.04
C ALA A 73 -31.87 -44.11 23.12
N GLU A 74 -33.09 -43.74 22.74
CA GLU A 74 -34.16 -43.39 23.70
C GLU A 74 -34.53 -44.57 24.60
N ASP A 75 -34.70 -45.76 24.03
CA ASP A 75 -35.11 -46.98 24.76
C ASP A 75 -34.06 -47.41 25.82
N ILE A 76 -32.77 -47.17 25.57
CA ILE A 76 -31.67 -47.48 26.52
C ILE A 76 -31.19 -46.27 27.34
N GLY A 77 -31.81 -45.10 27.17
CA GLY A 77 -31.49 -43.89 27.93
C GLY A 77 -30.14 -43.24 27.58
N LEU A 78 -29.66 -43.38 26.35
CA LEU A 78 -28.42 -42.77 25.85
C LEU A 78 -28.70 -41.71 24.79
N SER A 79 -27.70 -40.87 24.50
CA SER A 79 -27.81 -39.94 23.38
C SER A 79 -27.62 -40.65 22.03
N TYR A 80 -28.31 -40.19 21.00
CA TYR A 80 -28.11 -40.67 19.63
C TYR A 80 -26.63 -40.61 19.20
N SER A 81 -25.91 -39.55 19.57
CA SER A 81 -24.49 -39.41 19.22
C SER A 81 -23.63 -40.49 19.89
N THR A 82 -23.90 -40.84 21.15
CA THR A 82 -23.22 -41.93 21.86
C THR A 82 -23.43 -43.26 21.15
N VAL A 83 -24.68 -43.63 20.83
CA VAL A 83 -25.01 -44.89 20.14
C VAL A 83 -24.39 -44.92 18.74
N LYS A 84 -24.49 -43.81 18.00
CA LYS A 84 -23.87 -43.67 16.67
C LYS A 84 -22.36 -43.85 16.72
N THR A 85 -21.67 -43.23 17.69
CA THR A 85 -20.21 -43.37 17.87
C THR A 85 -19.83 -44.79 18.30
N ALA A 86 -20.60 -45.39 19.21
CA ALA A 86 -20.43 -46.77 19.65
C ALA A 86 -20.50 -47.74 18.46
N ARG A 87 -21.58 -47.66 17.68
CA ARG A 87 -21.82 -48.44 16.47
C ARG A 87 -20.67 -48.31 15.47
N TRP A 88 -20.28 -47.08 15.14
CA TRP A 88 -19.20 -46.83 14.18
C TRP A 88 -17.85 -47.34 14.69
N THR A 89 -17.56 -47.19 15.98
CA THR A 89 -16.31 -47.72 16.55
C THR A 89 -16.31 -49.25 16.54
N ALA A 90 -17.41 -49.89 16.94
CA ALA A 90 -17.55 -51.34 16.91
C ALA A 90 -17.40 -51.90 15.49
N SER A 91 -17.90 -51.22 14.46
CA SER A 91 -17.77 -51.69 13.07
C SER A 91 -16.33 -51.65 12.56
N ARG A 92 -15.50 -50.76 13.13
CA ARG A 92 -14.07 -50.65 12.79
C ARG A 92 -13.18 -51.58 13.62
N TRP A 93 -13.74 -52.13 14.71
CA TRP A 93 -13.06 -53.00 15.68
C TRP A 93 -13.92 -54.24 16.00
N PRO A 94 -13.91 -55.26 15.12
CA PRO A 94 -14.50 -56.58 15.39
C PRO A 94 -14.01 -57.17 16.71
N GLU A 95 -14.78 -58.07 17.32
CA GLU A 95 -14.53 -58.60 18.66
C GLU A 95 -13.11 -59.17 18.82
N ASP A 96 -12.61 -59.90 17.82
CA ASP A 96 -11.26 -60.50 17.78
C ASP A 96 -10.13 -59.48 17.62
N ARG A 97 -10.44 -58.23 17.26
CA ARG A 97 -9.45 -57.15 17.01
C ARG A 97 -9.43 -56.08 18.09
N ARG A 98 -10.24 -56.22 19.15
CA ARG A 98 -10.25 -55.30 20.30
C ARG A 98 -9.09 -55.61 21.23
N VAL A 99 -8.38 -54.58 21.69
CA VAL A 99 -7.20 -54.76 22.54
C VAL A 99 -7.54 -54.47 23.99
N SER A 100 -7.45 -55.48 24.86
CA SER A 100 -7.59 -55.30 26.31
C SER A 100 -6.51 -54.34 26.85
N GLY A 101 -6.88 -53.52 27.83
CA GLY A 101 -6.02 -52.48 28.38
C GLY A 101 -5.95 -51.19 27.55
N VAL A 102 -6.51 -51.15 26.34
CA VAL A 102 -6.69 -49.93 25.54
C VAL A 102 -8.14 -49.45 25.66
N SER A 103 -8.33 -48.19 26.08
CA SER A 103 -9.67 -47.63 26.28
C SER A 103 -10.47 -47.53 24.96
N PHE A 104 -11.80 -47.58 25.07
CA PHE A 104 -12.70 -47.32 23.93
C PHE A 104 -12.44 -45.96 23.27
N THR A 105 -12.10 -44.92 24.04
CA THR A 105 -11.73 -43.60 23.49
C THR A 105 -10.58 -43.68 22.49
N VAL A 106 -9.54 -44.45 22.80
CA VAL A 106 -8.39 -44.65 21.88
C VAL A 106 -8.83 -45.45 20.65
N HIS A 107 -9.62 -46.51 20.83
CA HIS A 107 -10.19 -47.26 19.70
C HIS A 107 -11.01 -46.35 18.78
N ASN A 108 -11.89 -45.51 19.33
CA ASN A 108 -12.70 -44.55 18.56
C ASN A 108 -11.85 -43.51 17.82
N ILE A 109 -10.73 -43.04 18.39
CA ILE A 109 -9.83 -42.13 17.69
C ILE A 109 -9.13 -42.86 16.54
N LEU A 110 -8.52 -44.02 16.81
CA LEU A 110 -7.79 -44.83 15.82
C LEU A 110 -8.71 -45.47 14.76
N ALA A 111 -10.02 -45.60 15.03
CA ALA A 111 -11.04 -46.03 14.06
C ALA A 111 -11.07 -45.14 12.80
N GLY A 112 -10.54 -43.92 12.88
CA GLY A 112 -10.39 -43.02 11.74
C GLY A 112 -9.27 -43.39 10.75
N ILE A 113 -8.40 -44.35 11.07
CA ILE A 113 -7.44 -44.90 10.10
C ILE A 113 -8.24 -45.69 9.06
N ALA A 114 -8.09 -45.30 7.79
CA ALA A 114 -8.89 -45.83 6.69
C ALA A 114 -8.55 -47.30 6.37
N ASP A 115 -7.25 -47.61 6.32
CA ASP A 115 -6.75 -48.97 6.09
C ASP A 115 -6.94 -49.84 7.34
N ASP A 116 -7.54 -51.02 7.15
CA ASP A 116 -7.92 -51.89 8.24
C ASP A 116 -6.72 -52.62 8.85
N GLU A 117 -5.77 -53.08 8.04
CA GLU A 117 -4.55 -53.73 8.50
C GLU A 117 -3.63 -52.76 9.24
N GLU A 118 -3.43 -51.55 8.69
CA GLU A 118 -2.69 -50.47 9.36
C GLU A 118 -3.34 -50.13 10.71
N ARG A 119 -4.67 -50.03 10.75
CA ARG A 119 -5.40 -49.74 11.98
C ARG A 119 -5.16 -50.83 13.04
N TRP A 120 -5.33 -52.09 12.67
CA TRP A 120 -5.16 -53.23 13.59
C TRP A 120 -3.71 -53.37 14.07
N ALA A 121 -2.72 -53.16 13.19
CA ALA A 121 -1.31 -53.16 13.59
C ALA A 121 -0.98 -51.96 14.51
N THR A 122 -1.53 -50.78 14.22
CA THR A 122 -1.25 -49.55 14.96
C THR A 122 -1.67 -49.65 16.42
N ILE A 123 -2.86 -50.16 16.72
CA ILE A 123 -3.35 -50.18 18.11
C ILE A 123 -2.50 -51.05 19.05
N LEU A 124 -1.84 -52.07 18.50
CA LEU A 124 -0.96 -52.97 19.26
C LEU A 124 0.38 -52.31 19.62
N THR A 125 0.75 -51.22 18.94
CA THR A 125 2.06 -50.58 19.06
C THR A 125 1.92 -49.15 19.56
N PRO A 126 1.89 -48.92 20.89
CA PRO A 126 1.88 -47.56 21.44
C PRO A 126 3.13 -46.79 21.00
N PRO A 127 3.08 -45.44 20.98
CA PRO A 127 4.22 -44.63 20.54
C PRO A 127 5.51 -44.92 21.32
N GLU A 128 6.66 -44.71 20.69
CA GLU A 128 7.97 -44.96 21.27
C GLU A 128 8.13 -44.29 22.65
N GLY A 129 8.69 -45.02 23.62
CA GLY A 129 8.86 -44.56 24.99
C GLY A 129 7.58 -44.53 25.83
N ARG A 130 6.43 -44.95 25.30
CA ARG A 130 5.16 -45.08 26.03
C ARG A 130 4.80 -46.55 26.20
N SER A 131 4.43 -46.94 27.42
CA SER A 131 3.92 -48.29 27.67
C SER A 131 2.46 -48.48 27.25
N ARG A 132 1.72 -47.39 26.99
CA ARG A 132 0.29 -47.40 26.65
C ARG A 132 -0.10 -46.20 25.79
N TRP A 133 -1.18 -46.34 25.02
CA TRP A 133 -1.81 -45.24 24.31
C TRP A 133 -2.46 -44.24 25.27
N THR A 134 -2.28 -42.95 24.97
CA THR A 134 -3.14 -41.88 25.50
C THR A 134 -4.06 -41.34 24.39
N PRO A 135 -5.16 -40.65 24.73
CA PRO A 135 -6.01 -40.01 23.72
C PRO A 135 -5.25 -39.02 22.83
N ASP A 136 -4.31 -38.25 23.37
CA ASP A 136 -3.50 -37.32 22.57
C ASP A 136 -2.53 -38.04 21.64
N ASP A 137 -1.96 -39.16 22.08
CA ASP A 137 -1.12 -39.99 21.22
C ASP A 137 -1.92 -40.54 20.03
N ALA A 138 -3.14 -41.02 20.27
CA ALA A 138 -4.03 -41.50 19.21
C ALA A 138 -4.46 -40.36 18.27
N LYS A 139 -4.76 -39.17 18.82
CA LYS A 139 -5.09 -37.97 18.01
C LYS A 139 -3.92 -37.58 17.11
N ARG A 140 -2.71 -37.55 17.65
CA ARG A 140 -1.48 -37.27 16.90
C ARG A 140 -1.29 -38.26 15.76
N ARG A 141 -1.47 -39.57 16.02
CA ARG A 141 -1.36 -40.61 14.99
C ARG A 141 -2.37 -40.45 13.85
N THR A 142 -3.54 -39.88 14.14
CA THR A 142 -4.64 -39.69 13.18
C THR A 142 -4.70 -38.26 12.62
N GLY A 143 -3.70 -37.41 12.90
CA GLY A 143 -3.68 -36.02 12.44
C GLY A 143 -4.76 -35.12 13.06
N ARG A 144 -5.44 -35.58 14.13
CA ARG A 144 -6.44 -34.79 14.84
C ARG A 144 -5.78 -33.84 15.83
N GLN A 145 -6.43 -32.71 16.10
CA GLN A 145 -5.95 -31.73 17.06
C GLN A 145 -5.84 -32.33 18.48
N VAL A 146 -4.63 -32.27 19.03
CA VAL A 146 -4.30 -32.73 20.39
C VAL A 146 -4.75 -31.71 21.44
N VAL A 147 -5.04 -32.19 22.66
CA VAL A 147 -5.39 -31.33 23.79
C VAL A 147 -4.14 -30.70 24.39
N LYS A 148 -3.02 -31.44 24.45
CA LYS A 148 -1.72 -30.96 24.92
C LYS A 148 -0.70 -30.95 23.78
N PRO A 149 -0.59 -29.83 23.04
CA PRO A 149 0.44 -29.63 22.02
C PRO A 149 1.85 -29.72 22.61
N VAL A 150 2.69 -30.60 22.07
CA VAL A 150 4.10 -30.75 22.46
C VAL A 150 5.03 -30.27 21.36
N THR A 151 4.74 -30.57 20.11
CA THR A 151 5.60 -30.17 18.98
C THR A 151 5.34 -28.71 18.57
N PRO A 152 6.31 -28.02 17.94
CA PRO A 152 6.09 -26.69 17.39
C PRO A 152 4.87 -26.63 16.45
N GLN A 153 4.72 -27.63 15.56
CA GLN A 153 3.60 -27.69 14.62
C GLN A 153 2.25 -27.82 15.34
N GLU A 154 2.16 -28.65 16.39
CA GLU A 154 0.94 -28.77 17.17
C GLU A 154 0.57 -27.48 17.90
N LYS A 155 1.58 -26.76 18.42
CA LYS A 155 1.37 -25.46 19.06
C LYS A 155 0.86 -24.43 18.06
N VAL A 156 1.44 -24.42 16.85
CA VAL A 156 0.99 -23.57 15.75
C VAL A 156 -0.46 -23.89 15.37
N SER A 157 -0.82 -25.17 15.18
CA SER A 157 -2.20 -25.56 14.90
C SER A 157 -3.18 -25.16 16.01
N ALA A 158 -2.77 -25.29 17.28
CA ALA A 158 -3.59 -24.84 18.40
C ALA A 158 -3.79 -23.31 18.39
N ILE A 159 -2.75 -22.53 18.05
CA ILE A 159 -2.87 -21.08 17.87
C ILE A 159 -3.83 -20.76 16.72
N HIS A 160 -3.76 -21.46 15.58
CA HIS A 160 -4.69 -21.26 14.48
C HIS A 160 -6.15 -21.49 14.88
N THR A 161 -6.44 -22.51 15.68
CA THR A 161 -7.80 -22.73 16.19
C THR A 161 -8.27 -21.61 17.12
N LEU A 162 -7.38 -21.08 17.97
CA LEU A 162 -7.70 -19.98 18.86
C LEU A 162 -7.87 -18.65 18.12
N ALA A 163 -7.13 -18.47 17.02
CA ALA A 163 -7.15 -17.28 16.18
C ALA A 163 -8.12 -17.40 14.98
N GLN A 164 -9.19 -18.20 15.11
CA GLN A 164 -10.27 -18.23 14.11
C GLN A 164 -11.11 -16.96 14.11
N ASP A 165 -11.18 -16.29 15.25
CA ASP A 165 -11.81 -14.99 15.40
C ASP A 165 -10.85 -13.90 14.89
N GLU A 166 -11.31 -13.11 13.92
CA GLU A 166 -10.50 -12.07 13.27
C GLU A 166 -10.09 -10.94 14.23
N GLU A 167 -10.94 -10.59 15.20
CA GLU A 167 -10.63 -9.55 16.20
C GLU A 167 -9.51 -10.03 17.12
N VAL A 168 -9.61 -11.27 17.60
CA VAL A 168 -8.57 -11.90 18.42
C VAL A 168 -7.27 -12.03 17.61
N ALA A 169 -7.35 -12.47 16.37
CA ALA A 169 -6.19 -12.63 15.49
C ALA A 169 -5.49 -11.29 15.22
N ALA A 170 -6.24 -10.21 14.98
CA ALA A 170 -5.70 -8.87 14.78
C ALA A 170 -4.98 -8.36 16.05
N GLN A 171 -5.56 -8.53 17.24
CA GLN A 171 -4.94 -8.13 18.50
C GLN A 171 -3.63 -8.88 18.75
N VAL A 172 -3.65 -10.21 18.60
CA VAL A 172 -2.45 -11.05 18.75
C VAL A 172 -1.38 -10.65 17.72
N THR A 173 -1.78 -10.37 16.48
CA THR A 173 -0.85 -9.92 15.44
C THR A 173 -0.18 -8.61 15.82
N GLY A 174 -0.94 -7.62 16.30
CA GLY A 174 -0.38 -6.36 16.81
C GLY A 174 0.63 -6.57 17.95
N ASP A 175 0.32 -7.45 18.90
CA ASP A 175 1.23 -7.78 20.01
C ASP A 175 2.49 -8.53 19.57
N LEU A 176 2.38 -9.40 18.56
CA LEU A 176 3.54 -10.08 17.98
C LEU A 176 4.44 -9.11 17.20
N LEU A 177 3.87 -8.18 16.43
CA LEU A 177 4.62 -7.16 15.70
C LEU A 177 5.36 -6.19 16.63
N ARG A 178 4.86 -5.96 17.86
CA ARG A 178 5.56 -5.17 18.90
C ARG A 178 6.80 -5.86 19.48
N ARG A 179 7.07 -7.13 19.15
CA ARG A 179 8.20 -7.91 19.68
C ARG A 179 9.32 -8.00 18.64
N PRO A 180 10.41 -7.23 18.76
CA PRO A 180 11.46 -7.18 17.73
C PRO A 180 12.10 -8.54 17.41
N ALA A 181 12.27 -9.38 18.43
CA ALA A 181 12.81 -10.74 18.27
C ALA A 181 11.89 -11.66 17.45
N VAL A 182 10.56 -11.45 17.48
CA VAL A 182 9.61 -12.20 16.65
C VAL A 182 9.71 -11.71 15.22
N VAL A 183 9.66 -10.38 15.01
CA VAL A 183 9.77 -9.77 13.68
C VAL A 183 11.08 -10.16 12.98
N ALA A 184 12.18 -10.26 13.72
CA ALA A 184 13.48 -10.69 13.18
C ALA A 184 13.47 -12.14 12.65
N GLN A 185 12.63 -13.03 13.21
CA GLN A 185 12.51 -14.42 12.77
C GLN A 185 11.55 -14.62 11.59
N VAL A 186 10.76 -13.60 11.25
CA VAL A 186 9.89 -13.65 10.05
C VAL A 186 10.77 -13.66 8.80
N LYS A 187 10.42 -14.50 7.82
CA LYS A 187 11.13 -14.55 6.53
C LYS A 187 10.97 -13.24 5.78
N ASP A 188 11.96 -12.89 4.97
CA ASP A 188 11.94 -11.61 4.27
C ASP A 188 10.80 -11.53 3.23
N GLU A 189 10.43 -12.65 2.58
CA GLU A 189 9.27 -12.67 1.68
C GLU A 189 7.96 -12.35 2.40
N ASP A 190 7.79 -12.89 3.62
CA ASP A 190 6.61 -12.63 4.44
C ASP A 190 6.60 -11.19 4.98
N LYS A 191 7.76 -10.62 5.33
CA LYS A 191 7.87 -9.19 5.70
C LYS A 191 7.45 -8.28 4.56
N VAL A 192 7.94 -8.54 3.35
CA VAL A 192 7.59 -7.76 2.15
C VAL A 192 6.08 -7.82 1.91
N ARG A 193 5.49 -9.03 1.91
CA ARG A 193 4.04 -9.19 1.74
C ARG A 193 3.24 -8.42 2.79
N VAL A 194 3.65 -8.47 4.06
CA VAL A 194 2.97 -7.73 5.14
C VAL A 194 3.09 -6.22 4.93
N VAL A 195 4.26 -5.71 4.55
CA VAL A 195 4.43 -4.27 4.24
C VAL A 195 3.57 -3.87 3.05
N GLU A 196 3.52 -4.68 1.98
CA GLU A 196 2.66 -4.43 0.83
C GLU A 196 1.17 -4.36 1.22
N GLU A 197 0.68 -5.31 2.01
CA GLU A 197 -0.71 -5.31 2.48
C GLU A 197 -1.01 -4.09 3.38
N LEU A 198 -0.15 -3.79 4.36
CA LEU A 198 -0.34 -2.66 5.28
C LEU A 198 -0.27 -1.31 4.57
N THR A 199 0.54 -1.19 3.52
CA THR A 199 0.69 0.05 2.74
C THR A 199 -0.37 0.20 1.64
N ARG A 200 -1.33 -0.73 1.51
CA ARG A 200 -2.54 -0.49 0.70
C ARG A 200 -3.43 0.60 1.29
N GLU A 201 -3.39 0.77 2.61
CA GLU A 201 -4.05 1.89 3.28
C GLU A 201 -3.25 3.18 3.10
N GLU A 202 -3.84 4.17 2.42
CA GLU A 202 -3.17 5.44 2.08
C GLU A 202 -2.60 6.15 3.32
N LYS A 203 -3.32 6.11 4.45
CA LYS A 203 -2.88 6.71 5.71
C LYS A 203 -1.59 6.07 6.23
N VAL A 204 -1.49 4.74 6.14
CA VAL A 204 -0.30 4.00 6.58
C VAL A 204 0.85 4.27 5.61
N ALA A 205 0.60 4.18 4.30
CA ALA A 205 1.59 4.48 3.27
C ALA A 205 2.19 5.88 3.41
N ALA A 206 1.34 6.91 3.59
CA ALA A 206 1.78 8.29 3.77
C ALA A 206 2.62 8.48 5.05
N ALA A 207 2.31 7.74 6.12
CA ALA A 207 3.06 7.82 7.38
C ALA A 207 4.46 7.22 7.28
N VAL A 208 4.66 6.14 6.50
CA VAL A 208 5.94 5.44 6.40
C VAL A 208 6.81 5.89 5.21
N ALA A 209 6.21 6.46 4.17
CA ALA A 209 6.93 6.89 2.96
C ALA A 209 8.12 7.83 3.24
N PRO A 210 8.02 8.85 4.12
CA PRO A 210 9.15 9.73 4.41
C PRO A 210 10.37 8.99 4.96
N ASP A 211 10.17 7.96 5.78
CA ASP A 211 11.26 7.20 6.38
C ASP A 211 11.96 6.31 5.35
N PHE A 212 11.24 5.78 4.36
CA PHE A 212 11.86 5.08 3.23
C PHE A 212 12.68 6.03 2.36
N LEU A 213 12.13 7.20 2.03
CA LEU A 213 12.77 8.20 1.16
C LEU A 213 13.99 8.87 1.81
N ARG A 214 14.05 8.97 3.14
CA ARG A 214 15.21 9.52 3.86
C ARG A 214 16.40 8.57 3.93
N ARG A 215 16.23 7.29 3.61
CA ARG A 215 17.31 6.28 3.72
C ARG A 215 18.11 6.22 2.42
N PRO A 216 19.37 6.71 2.38
CA PRO A 216 20.13 6.85 1.14
C PRO A 216 20.41 5.50 0.46
N GLU A 217 20.64 4.44 1.23
CA GLU A 217 20.85 3.09 0.69
C GLU A 217 19.60 2.50 0.02
N VAL A 218 18.41 2.82 0.55
CA VAL A 218 17.13 2.38 -0.05
C VAL A 218 16.94 3.12 -1.36
N VAL A 219 17.06 4.46 -1.33
CA VAL A 219 16.94 5.29 -2.53
C VAL A 219 17.97 4.87 -3.58
N ALA A 220 19.19 4.52 -3.20
CA ALA A 220 20.21 4.06 -4.15
C ALA A 220 19.76 2.81 -4.94
N ARG A 221 19.02 1.89 -4.32
CA ARG A 221 18.54 0.64 -4.92
C ARG A 221 17.29 0.79 -5.80
N VAL A 222 16.55 1.89 -5.69
CA VAL A 222 15.38 2.17 -6.55
C VAL A 222 15.85 2.38 -8.00
N ALA A 223 15.09 1.86 -8.98
CA ALA A 223 15.41 2.04 -10.38
C ALA A 223 15.35 3.53 -10.79
N LYS A 224 16.19 3.94 -11.74
CA LYS A 224 16.25 5.35 -12.17
C LYS A 224 14.90 5.86 -12.67
N ALA A 225 14.16 5.06 -13.43
CA ALA A 225 12.84 5.43 -13.96
C ALA A 225 11.84 5.73 -12.82
N ASP A 226 11.81 4.89 -11.79
CA ASP A 226 10.93 5.07 -10.63
C ASP A 226 11.31 6.32 -9.83
N LYS A 227 12.61 6.62 -9.70
CA LYS A 227 13.05 7.88 -9.06
C LYS A 227 12.52 9.11 -9.77
N VAL A 228 12.59 9.12 -11.10
CA VAL A 228 12.10 10.23 -11.91
C VAL A 228 10.59 10.38 -11.71
N LYS A 229 9.84 9.29 -11.83
CA LYS A 229 8.38 9.30 -11.62
C LYS A 229 7.99 9.79 -10.22
N VAL A 230 8.69 9.35 -9.18
CA VAL A 230 8.44 9.82 -7.80
C VAL A 230 8.72 11.31 -7.67
N VAL A 231 9.81 11.81 -8.25
CA VAL A 231 10.09 13.26 -8.24
C VAL A 231 9.01 14.03 -8.97
N GLU A 232 8.58 13.58 -10.16
CA GLU A 232 7.50 14.20 -10.93
C GLU A 232 6.20 14.30 -10.13
N GLU A 233 5.82 13.22 -9.42
CA GLU A 233 4.63 13.21 -8.55
C GLU A 233 4.80 14.16 -7.35
N LEU A 234 5.96 14.18 -6.69
CA LEU A 234 6.24 15.06 -5.56
C LEU A 234 6.31 16.55 -5.96
N THR A 235 6.65 16.84 -7.21
CA THR A 235 6.71 18.21 -7.76
C THR A 235 5.45 18.60 -8.53
N ARG A 236 4.30 17.91 -8.32
CA ARG A 236 3.00 18.39 -8.82
C ARG A 236 2.52 19.65 -8.12
N ASP A 237 2.94 19.86 -6.87
CA ASP A 237 2.72 21.10 -6.14
C ASP A 237 3.75 22.14 -6.62
N ASP A 238 3.28 23.25 -7.18
CA ASP A 238 4.13 24.32 -7.73
C ASP A 238 5.05 24.95 -6.66
N HIS A 239 4.65 24.98 -5.39
CA HIS A 239 5.50 25.48 -4.31
C HIS A 239 6.68 24.54 -4.06
N VAL A 240 6.40 23.23 -3.98
CA VAL A 240 7.44 22.20 -3.83
C VAL A 240 8.33 22.17 -5.07
N ALA A 241 7.75 22.25 -6.27
CA ALA A 241 8.47 22.29 -7.53
C ALA A 241 9.42 23.48 -7.60
N ALA A 242 8.98 24.67 -7.19
CA ALA A 242 9.81 25.86 -7.15
C ALA A 242 10.97 25.73 -6.15
N GLU A 243 10.72 25.20 -4.95
CA GLU A 243 11.76 24.98 -3.93
C GLU A 243 12.80 23.96 -4.39
N VAL A 244 12.35 22.82 -4.92
CA VAL A 244 13.21 21.77 -5.48
C VAL A 244 14.00 22.30 -6.65
N THR A 245 13.36 23.00 -7.60
CA THR A 245 14.03 23.59 -8.77
C THR A 245 15.11 24.58 -8.34
N THR A 246 14.82 25.45 -7.37
CA THR A 246 15.80 26.38 -6.81
C THR A 246 16.97 25.64 -6.18
N GLY A 247 16.72 24.57 -5.40
CA GLY A 247 17.75 23.72 -4.83
C GLY A 247 18.61 23.01 -5.89
N LEU A 248 17.99 22.53 -6.97
CA LEU A 248 18.68 21.89 -8.09
C LEU A 248 19.56 22.88 -8.86
N LEU A 249 19.06 24.08 -9.15
CA LEU A 249 19.80 25.14 -9.83
C LEU A 249 20.95 25.72 -9.00
N ARG A 250 21.01 25.48 -7.68
CA ARG A 250 22.21 25.77 -6.88
C ARG A 250 23.41 24.88 -7.23
N ARG A 251 23.20 23.78 -7.96
CA ARG A 251 24.27 22.88 -8.43
C ARG A 251 24.75 23.35 -9.81
N PRO A 252 26.02 23.79 -9.97
CA PRO A 252 26.50 24.43 -11.21
C PRO A 252 26.27 23.59 -12.48
N ASP A 253 26.56 22.30 -12.45
CA ASP A 253 26.38 21.42 -13.61
C ASP A 253 24.91 21.25 -14.00
N VAL A 254 24.00 21.25 -13.01
CA VAL A 254 22.56 21.12 -13.26
C VAL A 254 22.03 22.42 -13.86
N ALA A 255 22.43 23.57 -13.31
CA ALA A 255 22.08 24.88 -13.87
C ALA A 255 22.56 25.03 -15.30
N PHE A 256 23.82 24.67 -15.58
CA PHE A 256 24.40 24.73 -16.93
C PHE A 256 23.61 23.86 -17.92
N ARG A 257 23.30 22.61 -17.56
CA ARG A 257 22.51 21.71 -18.40
C ARG A 257 21.09 22.19 -18.59
N ALA A 258 20.44 22.69 -17.54
CA ALA A 258 19.08 23.23 -17.62
C ALA A 258 19.02 24.47 -18.55
N MET A 259 20.00 25.37 -18.47
CA MET A 259 20.07 26.56 -19.32
C MET A 259 20.53 26.28 -20.75
N SER A 260 21.00 25.08 -21.03
CA SER A 260 21.29 24.62 -22.40
C SER A 260 20.03 24.19 -23.15
N ASP A 261 18.91 23.96 -22.45
CA ASP A 261 17.61 23.70 -23.06
C ASP A 261 16.95 25.02 -23.48
N ASP A 262 16.57 25.13 -24.76
CA ASP A 262 16.03 26.38 -25.32
C ASP A 262 14.69 26.79 -24.70
N THR A 263 13.85 25.81 -24.34
CA THR A 263 12.54 26.08 -23.75
C THR A 263 12.71 26.60 -22.33
N ALA A 264 13.51 25.92 -21.50
CA ALA A 264 13.81 26.34 -20.14
C ALA A 264 14.47 27.73 -20.12
N ARG A 265 15.45 27.96 -20.99
CA ARG A 265 16.11 29.26 -21.13
C ARG A 265 15.15 30.36 -21.55
N HIS A 266 14.28 30.10 -22.53
CA HIS A 266 13.26 31.06 -22.96
C HIS A 266 12.28 31.41 -21.83
N GLN A 267 11.78 30.42 -21.10
CA GLN A 267 10.85 30.63 -19.98
C GLN A 267 11.48 31.42 -18.84
N VAL A 268 12.73 31.13 -18.48
CA VAL A 268 13.45 31.89 -17.44
C VAL A 268 13.70 33.33 -17.89
N ASN A 269 14.11 33.55 -19.14
CA ASN A 269 14.29 34.89 -19.68
C ASN A 269 12.98 35.68 -19.68
N HIS A 270 11.87 35.06 -20.10
CA HIS A 270 10.55 35.67 -20.05
C HIS A 270 10.18 36.05 -18.61
N ALA A 271 10.37 35.15 -17.65
CA ALA A 271 10.13 35.43 -16.23
C ALA A 271 11.02 36.55 -15.67
N GLN A 272 12.28 36.66 -16.12
CA GLN A 272 13.18 37.76 -15.73
C GLN A 272 12.73 39.11 -16.27
N VAL A 273 12.35 39.17 -17.56
CA VAL A 273 11.81 40.38 -18.18
C VAL A 273 10.52 40.81 -17.48
N GLU A 274 9.62 39.87 -17.26
CA GLU A 274 8.34 40.10 -16.60
C GLU A 274 8.52 40.58 -15.14
N ARG A 275 9.44 39.96 -14.39
CA ARG A 275 9.81 40.44 -13.05
C ARG A 275 10.40 41.86 -13.09
N GLY A 276 11.20 42.18 -14.11
CA GLY A 276 11.72 43.54 -14.31
C GLY A 276 10.63 44.56 -14.57
N ARG A 277 9.65 44.21 -15.42
CA ARG A 277 8.45 45.01 -15.68
C ARG A 277 7.66 45.27 -14.40
N GLN A 278 7.34 44.20 -13.67
CA GLN A 278 6.61 44.29 -12.40
C GLN A 278 7.37 45.12 -11.35
N ALA A 279 8.71 45.00 -11.28
CA ALA A 279 9.51 45.81 -10.36
C ALA A 279 9.46 47.30 -10.73
N ARG A 280 9.45 47.63 -12.03
CA ARG A 280 9.29 49.00 -12.51
C ARG A 280 7.90 49.55 -12.20
N GLU A 281 6.85 48.78 -12.48
CA GLU A 281 5.47 49.17 -12.15
C GLU A 281 5.29 49.38 -10.65
N HIS A 282 5.79 48.45 -9.85
CA HIS A 282 5.78 48.58 -8.40
C HIS A 282 6.53 49.83 -7.93
N PHE A 283 7.68 50.15 -8.53
CA PHE A 283 8.39 51.40 -8.25
C PHE A 283 7.55 52.63 -8.64
N GLU A 284 6.92 52.61 -9.81
CA GLU A 284 6.08 53.72 -10.29
C GLU A 284 4.83 53.96 -9.41
N GLU A 285 4.29 52.90 -8.81
CA GLU A 285 3.13 52.95 -7.92
C GLU A 285 3.47 53.32 -6.47
N THR A 286 4.59 52.80 -5.94
CA THR A 286 4.90 52.89 -4.50
C THR A 286 5.97 53.91 -4.14
N SER A 287 6.83 54.28 -5.09
CA SER A 287 7.95 55.19 -4.80
C SER A 287 7.51 56.64 -4.76
N PRO A 288 7.79 57.39 -3.68
CA PRO A 288 7.47 58.82 -3.59
C PRO A 288 8.28 59.67 -4.58
N VAL A 289 9.35 59.13 -5.16
CA VAL A 289 10.22 59.82 -6.14
C VAL A 289 9.80 59.51 -7.59
N ALA A 290 8.94 58.51 -7.81
CA ALA A 290 8.50 58.13 -9.16
C ALA A 290 7.87 59.28 -9.96
N PRO A 291 7.06 60.19 -9.39
CA PRO A 291 6.53 61.34 -10.14
C PRO A 291 7.64 62.30 -10.61
N ALA A 292 8.70 62.50 -9.83
CA ALA A 292 9.81 63.38 -10.19
C ALA A 292 10.63 62.78 -11.35
N ILE A 293 10.91 61.47 -11.31
CA ILE A 293 11.61 60.77 -12.39
C ILE A 293 10.78 60.80 -13.68
N ARG A 294 9.46 60.55 -13.60
CA ARG A 294 8.56 60.67 -14.77
C ARG A 294 8.56 62.07 -15.38
N ASN A 295 8.61 63.12 -14.55
CA ASN A 295 8.69 64.49 -15.06
C ASN A 295 10.05 64.79 -15.72
N ILE A 296 11.14 64.22 -15.21
CA ILE A 296 12.46 64.32 -15.82
C ILE A 296 12.47 63.60 -17.17
N ASP A 297 12.01 62.34 -17.23
CA ASP A 297 11.94 61.55 -18.46
C ASP A 297 11.10 62.26 -19.52
N ARG A 298 9.92 62.77 -19.16
CA ARG A 298 9.08 63.59 -20.07
C ARG A 298 9.78 64.85 -20.56
N SER A 299 10.56 65.49 -19.69
CA SER A 299 11.32 66.69 -20.08
C SER A 299 12.46 66.35 -21.04
N VAL A 300 13.10 65.19 -20.88
CA VAL A 300 14.13 64.68 -21.81
C VAL A 300 13.50 64.33 -23.15
N GLU A 301 12.41 63.57 -23.16
CA GLU A 301 11.67 63.20 -24.39
C GLU A 301 11.20 64.45 -25.16
N PHE A 302 10.72 65.48 -24.45
CA PHE A 302 10.38 66.77 -25.04
C PHE A 302 11.60 67.46 -25.69
N LEU A 303 12.73 67.50 -24.98
CA LEU A 303 13.97 68.10 -25.51
C LEU A 303 14.51 67.33 -26.72
N ASP A 304 14.41 66.00 -26.72
CA ASP A 304 14.81 65.17 -27.85
C ASP A 304 13.95 65.45 -29.09
N LEU A 305 12.62 65.54 -28.93
CA LEU A 305 11.70 65.89 -30.01
C LEU A 305 11.99 67.29 -30.57
N VAL A 306 12.15 68.29 -29.71
CA VAL A 306 12.51 69.67 -30.12
C VAL A 306 13.85 69.68 -30.86
N THR A 307 14.83 68.92 -30.38
CA THR A 307 16.15 68.81 -31.01
C THR A 307 16.06 68.18 -32.40
N ALA A 308 15.25 67.13 -32.57
CA ALA A 308 15.01 66.49 -33.86
C ALA A 308 14.37 67.47 -34.87
N CYS A 309 13.36 68.24 -34.45
CA CYS A 309 12.74 69.27 -35.28
C CYS A 309 13.74 70.36 -35.67
N HIS A 310 14.55 70.86 -34.73
CA HIS A 310 15.60 71.86 -35.02
C HIS A 310 16.66 71.33 -35.98
N ALA A 311 17.10 70.07 -35.82
CA ALA A 311 18.09 69.47 -36.70
C ALA A 311 17.58 69.38 -38.15
N PHE A 312 16.31 68.99 -38.34
CA PHE A 312 15.68 68.96 -39.65
C PHE A 312 15.62 70.35 -40.30
N VAL A 313 15.11 71.35 -39.57
CA VAL A 313 15.00 72.74 -40.06
C VAL A 313 16.36 73.33 -40.40
N ALA A 314 17.36 73.11 -39.54
CA ALA A 314 18.73 73.58 -39.77
C ALA A 314 19.40 72.89 -40.97
N ALA A 315 19.16 71.60 -41.18
CA ALA A 315 19.65 70.87 -42.35
C ALA A 315 19.01 71.42 -43.64
N ALA A 316 17.68 71.53 -43.67
CA ALA A 316 16.95 72.06 -44.82
C ALA A 316 17.36 73.51 -45.15
N GLY A 317 17.49 74.36 -44.12
CA GLY A 317 17.90 75.76 -44.25
C GLY A 317 19.32 75.96 -44.79
N ARG A 318 20.21 74.98 -44.65
CA ARG A 318 21.55 75.01 -45.28
C ARG A 318 21.54 74.52 -46.72
N VAL A 319 20.80 73.45 -46.99
CA VAL A 319 20.83 72.77 -48.30
C VAL A 319 20.02 73.54 -49.35
N VAL A 320 18.81 73.97 -49.02
CA VAL A 320 17.86 74.57 -49.98
C VAL A 320 18.41 75.86 -50.61
N PRO A 321 19.01 76.83 -49.87
CA PRO A 321 19.60 78.02 -50.48
C PRO A 321 20.78 77.71 -51.41
N GLY A 322 21.51 76.61 -51.17
CA GLY A 322 22.60 76.14 -52.03
C GLY A 322 22.13 75.57 -53.38
N MET A 323 20.83 75.35 -53.54
CA MET A 323 20.21 74.93 -54.80
C MET A 323 19.76 76.11 -55.67
N ARG A 324 20.02 77.35 -55.24
CA ARG A 324 19.70 78.56 -56.00
C ARG A 324 20.33 78.49 -57.41
N ASP A 325 19.57 78.93 -58.41
CA ASP A 325 19.93 78.97 -59.83
C ASP A 325 20.12 77.59 -60.50
N ARG A 326 19.67 76.49 -59.88
CA ARG A 326 19.60 75.15 -60.48
C ARG A 326 18.14 74.70 -60.64
N GLN A 327 17.70 74.45 -61.86
CA GLN A 327 16.45 73.74 -62.08
C GLN A 327 16.71 72.23 -61.94
N LEU A 328 16.07 71.60 -60.95
CA LEU A 328 16.07 70.15 -60.80
C LEU A 328 15.45 69.48 -62.03
N GLY A 329 15.90 68.28 -62.40
CA GLY A 329 15.24 67.46 -63.42
C GLY A 329 13.83 67.02 -63.01
N ASP A 330 13.05 66.47 -63.94
CA ASP A 330 11.70 65.95 -63.66
C ASP A 330 11.72 64.84 -62.59
N ASP A 331 12.63 63.86 -62.71
CA ASP A 331 12.75 62.74 -61.77
C ASP A 331 13.20 63.18 -60.38
N GLU A 332 14.14 64.14 -60.30
CA GLU A 332 14.63 64.70 -59.04
C GLU A 332 13.52 65.46 -58.31
N ARG A 333 12.63 66.16 -59.04
CA ARG A 333 11.47 66.83 -58.46
C ARG A 333 10.50 65.82 -57.84
N VAL A 334 10.21 64.70 -58.52
CA VAL A 334 9.31 63.66 -58.00
C VAL A 334 9.83 63.11 -56.68
N ILE A 335 11.12 62.74 -56.61
CA ILE A 335 11.73 62.20 -55.39
C ILE A 335 11.68 63.22 -54.23
N VAL A 336 11.97 64.50 -54.51
CA VAL A 336 11.89 65.56 -53.49
C VAL A 336 10.45 65.74 -53.03
N HIS A 337 9.46 65.71 -53.92
CA HIS A 337 8.04 65.82 -53.55
C HIS A 337 7.56 64.66 -52.67
N GLU A 338 7.95 63.42 -52.96
CA GLU A 338 7.62 62.25 -52.12
C GLU A 338 8.23 62.35 -50.73
N ASN A 339 9.50 62.76 -50.63
CA ASN A 339 10.15 62.96 -49.33
C ASN A 339 9.51 64.10 -48.52
N VAL A 340 9.11 65.20 -49.18
CA VAL A 340 8.37 66.29 -48.53
C VAL A 340 7.00 65.81 -48.06
N ALA A 341 6.30 64.98 -48.83
CA ALA A 341 5.02 64.40 -48.42
C ALA A 341 5.17 63.52 -47.17
N ARG A 342 6.21 62.67 -47.12
CA ARG A 342 6.53 61.86 -45.94
C ARG A 342 6.83 62.73 -44.72
N VAL A 343 7.66 63.76 -44.87
CA VAL A 343 7.97 64.69 -43.77
C VAL A 343 6.71 65.39 -43.27
N ARG A 344 5.82 65.85 -44.16
CA ARG A 344 4.55 66.47 -43.75
C ARG A 344 3.69 65.50 -42.95
N ALA A 345 3.52 64.28 -43.42
CA ALA A 345 2.75 63.26 -42.71
C ALA A 345 3.35 62.95 -41.32
N THR A 346 4.68 62.91 -41.19
CA THR A 346 5.35 62.77 -39.89
C THR A 346 5.11 63.97 -38.98
N LEU A 347 5.15 65.19 -39.52
CA LEU A 347 4.89 66.41 -38.75
C LEU A 347 3.44 66.48 -38.27
N ASP A 348 2.48 66.12 -39.12
CA ASP A 348 1.05 66.05 -38.78
C ASP A 348 0.81 65.02 -37.65
N TRP A 349 1.53 63.90 -37.67
CA TRP A 349 1.50 62.92 -36.59
C TRP A 349 2.14 63.42 -35.31
N ILE A 350 3.29 64.12 -35.39
CA ILE A 350 3.90 64.75 -34.22
C ILE A 350 2.94 65.77 -33.60
N GLU A 351 2.28 66.61 -34.42
CA GLU A 351 1.30 67.59 -33.95
C GLU A 351 0.11 66.90 -33.28
N THR A 352 -0.44 65.86 -33.91
CA THR A 352 -1.53 65.05 -33.34
C THR A 352 -1.11 64.39 -32.01
N ALA A 353 0.12 63.86 -31.94
CA ALA A 353 0.65 63.21 -30.75
C ALA A 353 0.87 64.20 -29.60
N VAL A 354 1.35 65.42 -29.90
CA VAL A 354 1.53 66.49 -28.91
C VAL A 354 0.18 67.03 -28.42
N ASP A 355 -0.78 67.24 -29.31
CA ASP A 355 -2.07 67.84 -28.97
C ASP A 355 -3.01 66.87 -28.26
N THR A 356 -2.97 65.58 -28.62
CA THR A 356 -3.93 64.58 -28.13
C THR A 356 -3.32 63.55 -27.18
N GLY A 357 -1.99 63.45 -27.11
CA GLY A 357 -1.27 62.43 -26.35
C GLY A 357 -1.34 61.02 -26.95
N LYS A 358 -1.96 60.85 -28.14
CA LYS A 358 -2.02 59.56 -28.85
C LYS A 358 -0.81 59.41 -29.76
N VAL A 359 -0.01 58.38 -29.49
CA VAL A 359 1.23 58.08 -30.23
C VAL A 359 1.08 56.94 -31.23
N ASP A 360 -0.14 56.44 -31.42
CA ASP A 360 -0.41 55.40 -32.41
C ASP A 360 -0.16 55.96 -33.82
N VAL A 361 0.58 55.21 -34.63
CA VAL A 361 0.85 55.56 -36.04
C VAL A 361 -0.30 55.02 -36.88
N ASP A 362 -1.05 55.91 -37.53
CA ASP A 362 -2.12 55.48 -38.44
C ASP A 362 -1.57 54.62 -39.60
N GLY A 363 -2.32 53.62 -40.03
CA GLY A 363 -1.87 52.61 -41.01
C GLY A 363 -1.52 53.14 -42.41
N GLU A 364 -1.86 54.40 -42.70
CA GLU A 364 -1.48 55.13 -43.92
C GLU A 364 -0.12 55.82 -43.75
N LEU A 365 0.15 56.41 -42.58
CA LEU A 365 1.44 56.96 -42.20
C LEU A 365 2.52 55.87 -42.07
N ALA A 366 2.16 54.70 -41.54
CA ALA A 366 3.06 53.56 -41.42
C ALA A 366 3.57 53.08 -42.80
N ARG A 367 2.69 53.02 -43.81
CA ARG A 367 3.04 52.66 -45.19
C ARG A 367 3.92 53.74 -45.85
N LEU A 368 3.54 55.00 -45.70
CA LEU A 368 4.33 56.15 -46.19
C LEU A 368 5.75 56.21 -45.62
N LEU A 369 5.94 55.84 -44.34
CA LEU A 369 7.25 55.80 -43.68
C LEU A 369 8.11 54.60 -44.13
N GLN A 370 7.49 53.47 -44.48
CA GLN A 370 8.17 52.27 -44.99
C GLN A 370 8.57 52.39 -46.47
N GLY A 371 8.03 53.39 -47.19
CA GLY A 371 8.33 53.62 -48.60
C GLY A 371 7.62 52.67 -49.55
N GLU A 372 6.47 52.14 -49.12
CA GLU A 372 5.53 51.39 -49.95
C GLU A 372 4.43 52.27 -50.55
#